data_AF-F8GDR3-F1
#
_entry.id   AF-F8GDR3-F1
#
_cell.length_a   1.000
_cell.length_b   1.000
_cell.length_c   1.000
_cell.angle_alpha   90.00
_cell.angle_beta   90.00
_cell.angle_gamma   90.00
#
_symmetry.space_group_name_H-M   'P 1'
#
loop_
_entity.id
_entity.type
_entity.pdbx_description
1 polymer ?
#
loop_
_entity_poly.entity_id
_entity_poly.type
_entity_poly.pdbx_seq_one_letter_code
_entity_poly.pdbx_strand_id
1 'polypeptide(L)'
;MTNIHDQILPAGTQIGVYEIKGTVKVNPFDITYRAWNHHLKEPVKIQEYFPHVFAVRTSDGLGVAPKSPEDEENFDYGLKAFLDQAEMLTQIEHPNLVVAENSLLFNGTAYLIMSTREGVSLSKLIQSETAFAETELKFILVSILNALQKIHEYRMVHGGIQPAAIFLGKDGEPLLTDFAAARLAIAARTAQFAAELASGYAPAEQYESVNTPGPATDFYALGATMSACITHRQPIAAQSRVAALSQGESDPMGSLSASAGTAYSAELLQAIDWMLQPEYSRRPQAAGEILSLLKSESASNGQEGTSNSEQTVSDANRNNQRYLWIGIMTGIVALVTFGLWFDKKPAETVDGKQSTVATQPLFQRNPGKTIVTPEIKENQPAAPAIVAQSNPESDSVKVAEPVKLPELADETTPLKTNTDEALIQKHLVAAEKAYKAGHFTTPSRGNAYKYYQIVLTMEPSNAEARAGLQKIVDRYVQFIEKAKTEGKLNMIRLYLQRAESVLPDDPKLQNIRKELAAQ
;
A
#
# COMPACT_ATOMS: atom_id res chain seq x y z
N MET A 1 30.88 -9.01 11.47
CA MET A 1 29.48 -8.56 11.35
C MET A 1 29.12 -8.60 9.88
N THR A 2 28.25 -9.51 9.47
CA THR A 2 27.75 -9.57 8.09
C THR A 2 27.02 -8.28 7.79
N ASN A 3 27.35 -7.60 6.69
CA ASN A 3 26.69 -6.35 6.35
C ASN A 3 25.21 -6.64 6.04
N ILE A 4 24.30 -5.80 6.52
CA ILE A 4 22.86 -5.91 6.28
C ILE A 4 22.56 -6.01 4.77
N HIS A 5 23.38 -5.33 3.95
CA HIS A 5 23.29 -5.31 2.50
C HIS A 5 23.75 -6.62 1.82
N ASP A 6 24.51 -7.47 2.51
CA ASP A 6 24.95 -8.78 1.99
C ASP A 6 23.87 -9.85 2.17
N GLN A 7 22.74 -9.51 2.79
CA GLN A 7 21.66 -10.43 3.10
C GLN A 7 20.48 -10.31 2.14
N ILE A 8 20.61 -9.57 1.04
CA ILE A 8 19.54 -9.36 0.05
C ILE A 8 19.45 -10.50 -0.95
N LEU A 9 18.25 -10.78 -1.47
CA LEU A 9 18.09 -11.68 -2.60
C LEU A 9 18.70 -11.07 -3.88
N PRO A 10 19.46 -11.85 -4.68
CA PRO A 10 20.02 -11.35 -5.93
C PRO A 10 18.93 -11.13 -6.99
N ALA A 11 19.16 -10.21 -7.92
CA ALA A 11 18.30 -10.03 -9.09
C ALA A 11 18.25 -11.32 -9.93
N GLY A 12 17.07 -11.64 -10.45
CA GLY A 12 16.78 -12.90 -11.15
C GLY A 12 16.25 -14.01 -10.25
N THR A 13 16.32 -13.87 -8.92
CA THR A 13 15.75 -14.84 -7.97
C THR A 13 14.26 -15.03 -8.20
N GLN A 14 13.80 -16.28 -8.21
CA GLN A 14 12.39 -16.64 -8.37
C GLN A 14 11.76 -16.95 -7.01
N ILE A 15 10.64 -16.30 -6.72
CA ILE A 15 9.76 -16.61 -5.60
C ILE A 15 8.40 -16.97 -6.20
N GLY A 16 8.15 -18.26 -6.42
CA GLY A 16 6.97 -18.71 -7.15
C GLY A 16 6.92 -18.18 -8.58
N VAL A 17 5.94 -17.33 -8.91
CA VAL A 17 5.78 -16.68 -10.23
C VAL A 17 6.46 -15.30 -10.33
N TYR A 18 7.10 -14.86 -9.24
CA TYR A 18 7.70 -13.54 -9.13
C TYR A 18 9.20 -13.60 -9.31
N GLU A 19 9.75 -12.69 -10.11
CA GLU A 19 11.20 -12.55 -10.29
C GLU A 19 11.68 -11.25 -9.63
N ILE A 20 12.64 -11.35 -8.70
CA ILE A 20 13.29 -10.20 -8.09
C ILE A 20 14.07 -9.42 -9.16
N LYS A 21 13.82 -8.11 -9.26
CA LYS A 21 14.51 -7.21 -10.19
C LYS A 21 15.52 -6.30 -9.48
N GLY A 22 15.38 -6.09 -8.18
CA GLY A 22 16.33 -5.35 -7.37
C GLY A 22 15.75 -4.96 -6.02
N THR A 23 16.60 -4.42 -5.15
CA THR A 23 16.22 -3.98 -3.80
C THR A 23 15.69 -2.55 -3.83
N VAL A 24 14.60 -2.31 -3.12
CA VAL A 24 14.01 -0.97 -2.91
C VAL A 24 14.46 -0.39 -1.58
N LYS A 25 14.40 -1.19 -0.51
CA LYS A 25 14.66 -0.75 0.86
C LYS A 25 15.15 -1.92 1.70
N VAL A 26 16.08 -1.65 2.61
CA VAL A 26 16.53 -2.60 3.65
C VAL A 26 16.23 -1.95 4.99
N ASN A 27 15.34 -2.55 5.76
CA ASN A 27 15.01 -2.15 7.13
C ASN A 27 15.58 -3.18 8.12
N PRO A 28 15.66 -2.87 9.42
CA PRO A 28 16.15 -3.83 10.41
C PRO A 28 15.32 -5.13 10.52
N PHE A 29 14.03 -5.08 10.16
CA PHE A 29 13.06 -6.18 10.30
C PHE A 29 12.61 -6.81 8.99
N ASP A 30 12.86 -6.15 7.86
CA ASP A 30 12.33 -6.54 6.57
C ASP A 30 13.15 -5.99 5.41
N ILE A 31 13.06 -6.66 4.26
CA ILE A 31 13.68 -6.21 3.02
C ILE A 31 12.60 -6.07 1.97
N THR A 32 12.54 -4.91 1.31
CA THR A 32 11.59 -4.66 0.23
C THR A 32 12.29 -4.69 -1.13
N TYR A 33 11.75 -5.47 -2.05
CA TYR A 33 12.25 -5.65 -3.41
C TYR A 33 11.26 -5.13 -4.45
N ARG A 34 11.78 -4.73 -5.61
CA ARG A 34 11.02 -4.60 -6.85
C ARG A 34 11.07 -5.95 -7.55
N ALA A 35 9.93 -6.45 -8.00
CA ALA A 35 9.84 -7.72 -8.69
C ALA A 35 8.91 -7.62 -9.91
N TRP A 36 8.94 -8.66 -10.74
CA TRP A 36 8.09 -8.82 -11.90
C TRP A 36 7.21 -10.06 -11.74
N ASN A 37 5.89 -9.90 -11.87
CA ASN A 37 4.95 -11.02 -11.89
C ASN A 37 4.86 -11.59 -13.31
N HIS A 38 5.39 -12.79 -13.52
CA HIS A 38 5.39 -13.43 -14.85
C HIS A 38 4.02 -13.92 -15.32
N HIS A 39 3.06 -14.09 -14.41
CA HIS A 39 1.71 -14.51 -14.74
C HIS A 39 0.84 -13.32 -15.18
N LEU A 40 0.83 -12.26 -14.38
CA LEU A 40 0.02 -11.05 -14.64
C LEU A 40 0.72 -10.04 -15.55
N LYS A 41 2.02 -10.24 -15.84
CA LYS A 41 2.85 -9.36 -16.69
C LYS A 41 2.89 -7.93 -16.17
N GLU A 42 3.07 -7.78 -14.86
CA GLU A 42 3.08 -6.47 -14.20
C GLU A 42 4.18 -6.38 -13.13
N PRO A 43 4.64 -5.16 -12.80
CA PRO A 43 5.58 -4.94 -11.72
C PRO A 43 4.90 -4.97 -10.35
N VAL A 44 5.54 -5.62 -9.39
CA VAL A 44 5.08 -5.70 -8.00
C VAL A 44 6.19 -5.28 -7.03
N LYS A 45 5.83 -4.99 -5.79
CA LYS A 45 6.76 -4.91 -4.67
C LYS A 45 6.62 -6.16 -3.80
N ILE A 46 7.74 -6.66 -3.28
CA ILE A 46 7.75 -7.81 -2.38
C ILE A 46 8.47 -7.38 -1.11
N GLN A 47 7.79 -7.47 0.02
CA GLN A 47 8.39 -7.29 1.33
C GLN A 47 8.66 -8.65 1.95
N GLU A 48 9.91 -8.95 2.25
CA GLU A 48 10.37 -10.17 2.90
C GLU A 48 10.58 -9.89 4.38
N TYR A 49 10.03 -10.74 5.24
CA TYR A 49 10.40 -10.74 6.65
C TYR A 49 11.86 -11.15 6.80
N PHE A 50 12.69 -10.27 7.34
CA PHE A 50 14.10 -10.52 7.55
C PHE A 50 14.60 -9.71 8.74
N PRO A 51 14.45 -10.23 9.97
CA PRO A 51 14.89 -9.53 11.15
C PRO A 51 16.40 -9.71 11.35
N HIS A 52 17.18 -8.75 10.87
CA HIS A 52 18.62 -8.88 10.69
C HIS A 52 19.41 -9.21 11.96
N VAL A 53 18.85 -8.97 13.14
CA VAL A 53 19.52 -9.31 14.41
C VAL A 53 19.45 -10.81 14.71
N PHE A 54 18.33 -11.49 14.40
CA PHE A 54 18.14 -12.92 14.68
C PHE A 54 18.24 -13.79 13.42
N ALA A 55 18.13 -13.21 12.23
CA ALA A 55 18.07 -13.95 10.99
C ALA A 55 19.36 -13.85 10.19
N VAL A 56 19.67 -14.92 9.48
CA VAL A 56 20.76 -15.00 8.50
C VAL A 56 20.27 -15.69 7.25
N ARG A 57 20.80 -15.24 6.11
CA ARG A 57 20.62 -15.89 4.82
C ARG A 57 21.38 -17.23 4.84
N THR A 58 20.71 -18.32 4.48
CA THR A 58 21.34 -19.65 4.40
C THR A 58 22.45 -19.69 3.35
N SER A 59 23.28 -20.73 3.40
CA SER A 59 24.46 -20.88 2.53
C SER A 59 24.14 -20.93 1.03
N ASP A 60 22.91 -21.29 0.66
CA ASP A 60 22.41 -21.25 -0.73
C ASP A 60 22.11 -19.82 -1.22
N GLY A 61 22.15 -18.81 -0.34
CA GLY A 61 21.87 -17.41 -0.64
C GLY A 61 20.39 -17.08 -0.78
N LEU A 62 19.47 -18.02 -0.49
CA LEU A 62 18.04 -17.86 -0.73
C LEU A 62 17.22 -17.96 0.56
N GLY A 63 17.44 -19.03 1.33
CA GLY A 63 16.72 -19.31 2.57
C GLY A 63 17.03 -18.32 3.70
N VAL A 64 16.11 -18.21 4.66
CA VAL A 64 16.27 -17.45 5.89
C VAL A 64 16.16 -18.41 7.06
N ALA A 65 17.08 -18.30 8.01
CA ALA A 65 17.06 -19.09 9.23
C ALA A 65 17.47 -18.23 10.44
N PRO A 66 17.08 -18.62 11.67
CA PRO A 66 17.65 -18.05 12.88
C PRO A 66 19.19 -18.21 12.91
N LYS A 67 19.90 -17.25 13.49
CA LYS A 67 21.37 -17.29 13.64
C LYS A 67 21.82 -18.29 14.69
N SER A 68 21.01 -18.51 15.72
CA SER A 68 21.26 -19.48 16.78
C SER A 68 19.95 -20.05 17.33
N PRO A 69 19.99 -21.14 18.11
CA PRO A 69 18.79 -21.69 18.75
C PRO A 69 18.10 -20.70 19.71
N GLU A 70 18.84 -19.80 20.34
CA GLU A 70 18.30 -18.78 21.24
C GLU A 70 17.47 -17.71 20.49
N ASP A 71 17.71 -17.55 19.19
CA ASP A 71 17.04 -16.60 18.31
C ASP A 71 15.74 -17.15 17.71
N GLU A 72 15.54 -18.48 17.73
CA GLU A 72 14.41 -19.17 17.10
C GLU A 72 13.06 -18.68 17.60
N GLU A 73 12.90 -18.54 18.93
CA GLU A 73 11.62 -18.12 19.51
C GLU A 73 11.22 -16.69 19.12
N ASN A 74 12.18 -15.77 19.05
CA ASN A 74 11.91 -14.39 18.63
C ASN A 74 11.69 -14.29 17.12
N PHE A 75 12.45 -15.06 16.34
CA PHE A 75 12.30 -15.17 14.90
C PHE A 75 10.90 -15.66 14.53
N ASP A 76 10.45 -16.77 15.11
CA ASP A 76 9.14 -17.39 14.83
C ASP A 76 7.99 -16.49 15.28
N TYR A 77 8.14 -15.83 16.43
CA TYR A 77 7.13 -14.90 16.92
C TYR A 77 6.94 -13.70 15.98
N GLY A 78 8.04 -13.09 15.52
CA GLY A 78 7.98 -12.01 14.56
C GLY A 78 7.50 -12.46 13.18
N LEU A 79 7.86 -13.67 12.74
CA LEU A 79 7.40 -14.26 11.48
C LEU A 79 5.89 -14.45 11.51
N LYS A 80 5.35 -14.97 12.62
CA LYS A 80 3.91 -15.10 12.83
C LYS A 80 3.22 -13.74 12.78
N ALA A 81 3.73 -12.74 13.51
CA ALA A 81 3.15 -11.39 13.48
C ALA A 81 3.19 -10.76 12.09
N PHE A 82 4.25 -10.99 11.31
CA PHE A 82 4.33 -10.55 9.92
C PHE A 82 3.27 -11.22 9.04
N LEU A 83 3.11 -12.55 9.17
CA LEU A 83 2.12 -13.31 8.41
C LEU A 83 0.69 -12.91 8.75
N ASP A 84 0.35 -12.81 10.04
CA ASP A 84 -0.97 -12.39 10.49
C ASP A 84 -1.33 -11.00 9.91
N GLN A 85 -0.37 -10.07 9.91
CA GLN A 85 -0.54 -8.75 9.28
C GLN A 85 -0.72 -8.86 7.76
N ALA A 86 0.13 -9.65 7.09
CA ALA A 86 0.09 -9.82 5.64
C ALA A 86 -1.26 -10.41 5.19
N GLU A 87 -1.75 -11.44 5.88
CA GLU A 87 -3.06 -12.04 5.64
C GLU A 87 -4.19 -11.03 5.85
N MET A 88 -4.15 -10.28 6.95
CA MET A 88 -5.18 -9.27 7.23
C MET A 88 -5.18 -8.15 6.18
N LEU A 89 -4.01 -7.66 5.75
CA LEU A 89 -3.89 -6.66 4.70
C LEU A 89 -4.46 -7.12 3.36
N THR A 90 -4.36 -8.41 3.02
CA THR A 90 -4.97 -8.93 1.77
C THR A 90 -6.49 -8.87 1.75
N GLN A 91 -7.13 -8.68 2.92
CA GLN A 91 -8.58 -8.59 3.08
C GLN A 91 -9.09 -7.14 3.16
N ILE A 92 -8.19 -6.16 3.27
CA ILE A 92 -8.54 -4.76 3.46
C ILE A 92 -8.39 -4.00 2.14
N GLU A 93 -9.51 -3.48 1.64
CA GLU A 93 -9.50 -2.56 0.52
C GLU A 93 -9.81 -1.13 0.98
N HIS A 94 -8.89 -0.21 0.71
CA HIS A 94 -9.07 1.22 0.94
C HIS A 94 -8.25 2.02 -0.08
N PRO A 95 -8.75 3.14 -0.63
CA PRO A 95 -8.03 3.93 -1.64
C PRO A 95 -6.66 4.45 -1.15
N ASN A 96 -6.54 4.75 0.14
CA ASN A 96 -5.33 5.30 0.75
C ASN A 96 -4.47 4.26 1.50
N LEU A 97 -4.67 2.96 1.25
CA LEU A 97 -3.81 1.88 1.75
C LEU A 97 -3.11 1.17 0.60
N VAL A 98 -1.86 0.75 0.82
CA VAL A 98 -1.17 -0.15 -0.11
C VAL A 98 -1.99 -1.41 -0.35
N VAL A 99 -2.10 -1.79 -1.63
CA VAL A 99 -2.84 -2.99 -2.01
C VAL A 99 -1.93 -4.19 -1.84
N ALA A 100 -2.26 -5.04 -0.86
CA ALA A 100 -1.66 -6.36 -0.70
C ALA A 100 -2.37 -7.34 -1.64
N GLU A 101 -1.60 -7.96 -2.54
CA GLU A 101 -2.12 -8.91 -3.53
C GLU A 101 -2.11 -10.34 -3.00
N ASN A 102 -1.07 -10.69 -2.24
CA ASN A 102 -0.89 -12.05 -1.72
C ASN A 102 0.14 -12.07 -0.58
N SER A 103 0.12 -13.13 0.21
CA SER A 103 1.20 -13.51 1.13
C SER A 103 1.72 -14.91 0.78
N LEU A 104 2.99 -15.17 1.03
CA LEU A 104 3.63 -16.46 0.76
C LEU A 104 4.54 -16.86 1.91
N LEU A 105 4.51 -18.13 2.29
CA LEU A 105 5.54 -18.76 3.12
C LEU A 105 6.49 -19.54 2.21
N PHE A 106 7.74 -19.12 2.12
CA PHE A 106 8.75 -19.75 1.26
C PHE A 106 10.14 -19.46 1.80
N ASN A 107 11.15 -20.29 1.47
CA ASN A 107 12.55 -20.04 1.87
C ASN A 107 12.75 -19.84 3.39
N GLY A 108 11.92 -20.46 4.25
CA GLY A 108 12.01 -20.28 5.71
C GLY A 108 11.54 -18.91 6.22
N THR A 109 10.90 -18.09 5.38
CA THR A 109 10.36 -16.78 5.75
C THR A 109 9.01 -16.51 5.09
N ALA A 110 8.47 -15.31 5.33
CA ALA A 110 7.25 -14.80 4.74
C ALA A 110 7.53 -13.66 3.76
N TYR A 111 6.71 -13.61 2.71
CA TYR A 111 6.71 -12.56 1.70
C TYR A 111 5.32 -11.94 1.58
N LEU A 112 5.24 -10.61 1.65
CA LEU A 112 4.04 -9.84 1.34
C LEU A 112 4.19 -9.24 -0.06
N ILE A 113 3.30 -9.63 -0.97
CA ILE A 113 3.26 -9.15 -2.35
C ILE A 113 2.29 -7.97 -2.45
N MET A 114 2.76 -6.85 -2.99
CA MET A 114 2.01 -5.61 -3.07
C MET A 114 2.05 -5.03 -4.47
N SER A 115 0.96 -4.40 -4.88
CA SER A 115 0.93 -3.65 -6.13
C SER A 115 1.92 -2.49 -6.09
N THR A 116 2.57 -2.21 -7.21
CA THR A 116 3.45 -1.04 -7.31
C THR A 116 2.64 0.22 -7.66
N ARG A 117 2.97 1.34 -7.03
CA ARG A 117 2.48 2.69 -7.40
C ARG A 117 3.65 3.63 -7.59
N GLU A 118 3.55 4.49 -8.60
CA GLU A 118 4.52 5.55 -8.87
C GLU A 118 4.12 6.85 -8.14
N GLY A 119 5.11 7.61 -7.69
CA GLY A 119 4.90 8.79 -6.84
C GLY A 119 6.13 9.15 -6.02
N VAL A 120 5.94 9.91 -4.94
CA VAL A 120 7.01 10.42 -4.06
C VAL A 120 6.59 10.29 -2.60
N SER A 121 7.50 9.89 -1.70
CA SER A 121 7.23 9.84 -0.27
C SER A 121 7.26 11.23 0.37
N LEU A 122 6.50 11.44 1.46
CA LEU A 122 6.60 12.69 2.22
C LEU A 122 8.03 12.93 2.72
N SER A 123 8.79 11.88 3.05
CA SER A 123 10.19 12.03 3.44
C SER A 123 11.04 12.74 2.37
N LYS A 124 10.84 12.43 1.09
CA LYS A 124 11.55 13.09 -0.01
C LYS A 124 11.12 14.55 -0.15
N LEU A 125 9.83 14.83 -0.01
CA LEU A 125 9.31 16.20 -0.07
C LEU A 125 9.80 17.07 1.09
N ILE A 126 9.86 16.51 2.30
CA ILE A 126 10.41 17.21 3.47
C ILE A 126 11.91 17.49 3.27
N GLN A 127 12.68 16.52 2.75
CA GLN A 127 14.11 16.69 2.46
C GLN A 127 14.38 17.76 1.40
N SER A 128 13.48 17.94 0.44
CA SER A 128 13.57 19.03 -0.53
C SER A 128 13.00 20.37 -0.02
N GLU A 129 12.71 20.47 1.28
CA GLU A 129 12.11 21.65 1.94
C GLU A 129 10.83 22.14 1.23
N THR A 130 10.05 21.21 0.69
CA THR A 130 8.83 21.51 -0.04
C THR A 130 7.77 22.05 0.91
N ALA A 131 7.37 23.31 0.75
CA ALA A 131 6.27 23.89 1.51
C ALA A 131 4.94 23.25 1.08
N PHE A 132 4.12 22.88 2.06
CA PHE A 132 2.78 22.36 1.82
C PHE A 132 1.74 23.45 2.09
N ALA A 133 0.75 23.59 1.21
CA ALA A 133 -0.43 24.38 1.54
C ALA A 133 -1.26 23.68 2.62
N GLU A 134 -1.99 24.46 3.44
CA GLU A 134 -2.86 23.89 4.47
C GLU A 134 -3.87 22.89 3.90
N THR A 135 -4.45 23.20 2.74
CA THR A 135 -5.42 22.34 2.07
C THR A 135 -4.83 21.00 1.65
N GLU A 136 -3.56 20.97 1.24
CA GLU A 136 -2.83 19.75 0.89
C GLU A 136 -2.54 18.91 2.14
N LEU A 137 -2.07 19.53 3.23
CA LEU A 137 -1.84 18.84 4.50
C LEU A 137 -3.14 18.28 5.09
N LYS A 138 -4.22 19.07 5.10
CA LYS A 138 -5.53 18.60 5.57
C LYS A 138 -6.02 17.42 4.72
N PHE A 139 -5.85 17.47 3.41
CA PHE A 139 -6.23 16.37 2.53
C PHE A 139 -5.42 15.09 2.81
N ILE A 140 -4.10 15.21 2.98
CA ILE A 140 -3.22 14.08 3.35
C ILE A 140 -3.66 13.52 4.70
N LEU A 141 -3.79 14.37 5.72
CA LEU A 141 -4.19 13.99 7.07
C LEU A 141 -5.53 13.24 7.07
N VAL A 142 -6.57 13.80 6.44
CA VAL A 142 -7.90 13.19 6.37
C VAL A 142 -7.87 11.85 5.64
N SER A 143 -7.15 11.77 4.51
CA SER A 143 -7.03 10.53 3.72
C SER A 143 -6.40 9.40 4.53
N ILE A 144 -5.34 9.73 5.28
CA ILE A 144 -4.64 8.75 6.12
C ILE A 144 -5.45 8.41 7.38
N LEU A 145 -6.18 9.36 7.96
CA LEU A 145 -7.12 9.09 9.06
C LEU A 145 -8.24 8.13 8.66
N ASN A 146 -8.79 8.27 7.45
CA ASN A 146 -9.80 7.33 6.93
C ASN A 146 -9.19 5.92 6.73
N ALA A 147 -7.95 5.85 6.23
CA ALA A 147 -7.23 4.60 6.10
C ALA A 147 -6.97 3.93 7.47
N LEU A 148 -6.58 4.73 8.46
CA LEU A 148 -6.37 4.29 9.84
C LEU A 148 -7.66 3.78 10.48
N GLN A 149 -8.75 4.52 10.32
CA GLN A 149 -10.07 4.07 10.76
C GLN A 149 -10.37 2.68 10.21
N LYS A 150 -10.08 2.46 8.93
CA LYS A 150 -10.35 1.17 8.28
C LYS A 150 -9.53 0.03 8.86
N ILE A 151 -8.23 0.20 9.10
CA ILE A 151 -7.40 -0.89 9.68
C ILE A 151 -7.70 -1.13 11.17
N HIS A 152 -8.07 -0.08 11.91
CA HIS A 152 -8.43 -0.18 13.33
C HIS A 152 -9.71 -0.97 13.55
N GLU A 153 -10.66 -0.98 12.58
CA GLU A 153 -11.82 -1.89 12.59
C GLU A 153 -11.43 -3.37 12.62
N TYR A 154 -10.27 -3.71 12.03
CA TYR A 154 -9.70 -5.07 12.03
C TYR A 154 -8.78 -5.31 13.24
N ARG A 155 -8.73 -4.37 14.20
CA ARG A 155 -7.82 -4.39 15.37
C ARG A 155 -6.34 -4.44 15.00
N MET A 156 -5.99 -3.90 13.83
CA MET A 156 -4.61 -3.81 13.36
C MET A 156 -4.06 -2.41 13.60
N VAL A 157 -2.94 -2.31 14.30
CA VAL A 157 -2.17 -1.08 14.47
C VAL A 157 -1.09 -1.03 13.40
N HIS A 158 -0.93 0.09 12.70
CA HIS A 158 0.15 0.23 11.71
C HIS A 158 1.52 0.26 12.39
N GLY A 159 1.63 1.06 13.46
CA GLY A 159 2.73 1.19 14.40
C GLY A 159 4.09 1.54 13.78
N GLY A 160 4.09 2.11 12.59
CA GLY A 160 5.29 2.40 11.80
C GLY A 160 5.19 3.70 10.98
N ILE A 161 4.20 4.54 11.27
CA ILE A 161 3.93 5.75 10.51
C ILE A 161 5.08 6.74 10.68
N GLN A 162 5.57 7.22 9.55
CA GLN A 162 6.62 8.22 9.42
C GLN A 162 6.54 8.80 8.00
N PRO A 163 7.23 9.90 7.66
CA PRO A 163 7.13 10.49 6.33
C PRO A 163 7.48 9.54 5.18
N ALA A 164 8.33 8.54 5.40
CA ALA A 164 8.67 7.54 4.37
C ALA A 164 7.51 6.55 4.09
N ALA A 165 6.61 6.35 5.05
CA ALA A 165 5.48 5.42 4.97
C ALA A 165 4.28 6.00 4.21
N ILE A 166 4.22 7.33 4.04
CA ILE A 166 3.15 8.02 3.30
C ILE A 166 3.68 8.44 1.93
N PHE A 167 3.06 7.91 0.88
CA PHE A 167 3.45 8.10 -0.50
C PHE A 167 2.36 8.86 -1.26
N LEU A 168 2.73 9.93 -1.96
CA LEU A 168 1.82 10.68 -2.83
C LEU A 168 1.94 10.13 -4.25
N GLY A 169 0.87 9.52 -4.73
CA GLY A 169 0.81 8.97 -6.08
C GLY A 169 0.85 10.06 -7.15
N LYS A 170 1.18 9.68 -8.39
CA LYS A 170 1.09 10.60 -9.55
C LYS A 170 -0.31 11.15 -9.81
N ASP A 171 -1.33 10.45 -9.32
CA ASP A 171 -2.72 10.87 -9.31
C ASP A 171 -3.02 11.91 -8.22
N GLY A 172 -2.07 12.18 -7.31
CA GLY A 172 -2.20 13.08 -6.16
C GLY A 172 -2.74 12.41 -4.90
N GLU A 173 -3.08 11.12 -4.96
CA GLU A 173 -3.70 10.40 -3.85
C GLU A 173 -2.64 9.93 -2.82
N PRO A 174 -2.85 10.17 -1.51
CA PRO A 174 -2.00 9.66 -0.46
C PRO A 174 -2.19 8.15 -0.30
N LEU A 175 -1.09 7.44 -0.09
CA LEU A 175 -1.04 6.01 0.12
C LEU A 175 -0.22 5.70 1.37
N LEU A 176 -0.81 5.00 2.33
CA LEU A 176 -0.12 4.49 3.52
C LEU A 176 0.49 3.12 3.22
N THR A 177 1.76 2.96 3.57
CA THR A 177 2.62 1.80 3.24
C THR A 177 3.54 1.46 4.43
N ASP A 178 4.37 0.43 4.32
CA ASP A 178 5.41 0.10 5.32
C ASP A 178 4.86 -0.21 6.73
N PHE A 179 3.88 -1.12 6.82
CA PHE A 179 3.34 -1.62 8.08
C PHE A 179 4.40 -2.36 8.91
N ALA A 180 4.35 -2.21 10.24
CA ALA A 180 5.45 -2.59 11.13
C ALA A 180 5.10 -3.61 12.23
N ALA A 181 4.08 -4.47 12.07
CA ALA A 181 3.63 -5.40 13.12
C ALA A 181 4.74 -6.33 13.63
N ALA A 182 5.56 -6.88 12.74
CA ALA A 182 6.66 -7.78 13.14
C ALA A 182 7.67 -7.05 14.05
N ARG A 183 8.01 -5.81 13.71
CA ARG A 183 8.87 -4.95 14.54
C ARG A 183 8.25 -4.69 15.91
N LEU A 184 6.95 -4.38 15.99
CA LEU A 184 6.27 -4.13 17.27
C LEU A 184 6.26 -5.38 18.15
N ALA A 185 5.93 -6.52 17.54
CA ALA A 185 5.88 -7.81 18.21
C ALA A 185 7.25 -8.16 18.83
N ILE A 186 8.32 -7.93 18.10
CA ILE A 186 9.68 -8.20 18.57
C ILE A 186 10.14 -7.14 19.60
N ALA A 187 9.92 -5.85 19.35
CA ALA A 187 10.34 -4.77 20.25
C ALA A 187 9.69 -4.88 21.64
N ALA A 188 8.45 -5.34 21.72
CA ALA A 188 7.76 -5.60 22.99
C ALA A 188 8.44 -6.69 23.84
N ARG A 189 9.24 -7.57 23.22
CA ARG A 189 9.91 -8.70 23.89
C ARG A 189 11.36 -8.42 24.24
N THR A 190 12.03 -7.48 23.55
CA THR A 190 13.47 -7.26 23.73
C THR A 190 13.83 -5.78 23.70
N ALA A 191 14.40 -5.30 24.81
CA ALA A 191 14.87 -3.92 24.97
C ALA A 191 15.94 -3.52 23.93
N GLN A 192 16.64 -4.50 23.35
CA GLN A 192 17.65 -4.27 22.30
C GLN A 192 17.06 -3.57 21.06
N PHE A 193 15.77 -3.74 20.76
CA PHE A 193 15.13 -3.21 19.54
C PHE A 193 14.45 -1.87 19.73
N ALA A 194 14.40 -1.39 20.97
CA ALA A 194 13.90 -0.06 21.29
C ALA A 194 14.64 1.02 20.49
N ALA A 195 15.95 0.83 20.23
CA ALA A 195 16.75 1.76 19.43
C ALA A 195 16.47 1.75 17.91
N GLU A 196 15.82 0.70 17.39
CA GLU A 196 15.46 0.57 15.97
C GLU A 196 14.06 1.13 15.66
N LEU A 197 13.37 1.65 16.68
CA LEU A 197 12.14 2.40 16.49
C LEU A 197 12.41 3.74 15.80
N ALA A 198 11.41 4.24 15.08
CA ALA A 198 11.55 5.47 14.29
C ALA A 198 11.65 6.66 15.24
N SER A 199 12.86 7.11 15.54
CA SER A 199 13.14 8.16 16.52
C SER A 199 12.35 9.44 16.18
N GLY A 200 11.59 9.94 17.16
CA GLY A 200 10.68 11.08 17.01
C GLY A 200 9.26 10.73 16.59
N TYR A 201 9.05 9.61 15.89
CA TYR A 201 7.73 9.19 15.39
C TYR A 201 7.10 8.10 16.26
N ALA A 202 7.91 7.22 16.82
CA ALA A 202 7.45 6.18 17.74
C ALA A 202 7.17 6.79 19.13
N PRO A 203 5.94 6.65 19.67
CA PRO A 203 5.60 7.11 21.01
C PRO A 203 6.14 6.17 22.10
N ALA A 204 6.14 6.64 23.35
CA ALA A 204 6.79 5.97 24.48
C ALA A 204 6.27 4.55 24.74
N GLU A 205 4.97 4.29 24.53
CA GLU A 205 4.39 2.96 24.72
C GLU A 205 4.98 1.88 23.80
N GLN A 206 5.63 2.24 22.69
CA GLN A 206 6.30 1.26 21.83
C GLN A 206 7.65 0.78 22.40
N TYR A 207 8.20 1.50 23.39
CA TYR A 207 9.49 1.19 24.01
C TYR A 207 9.32 0.45 25.35
N GLU A 208 8.11 0.43 25.90
CA GLU A 208 7.82 -0.10 27.23
C GLU A 208 6.97 -1.38 27.13
N SER A 209 7.45 -2.48 27.69
CA SER A 209 6.77 -3.79 27.65
C SER A 209 5.43 -3.83 28.40
N VAL A 210 5.14 -2.83 29.23
CA VAL A 210 3.92 -2.76 30.06
C VAL A 210 2.74 -2.17 29.29
N ASN A 211 3.01 -1.36 28.26
CA ASN A 211 1.97 -0.70 27.49
C ASN A 211 1.65 -1.49 26.23
N THR A 212 0.37 -1.58 25.88
CA THR A 212 -0.07 -2.23 24.64
C THR A 212 -0.35 -1.15 23.60
N PRO A 213 0.37 -1.14 22.46
CA PRO A 213 0.06 -0.25 21.35
C PRO A 213 -1.40 -0.38 20.91
N GLY A 214 -2.00 0.74 20.52
CA GLY A 214 -3.39 0.79 20.05
C GLY A 214 -3.60 1.93 19.05
N PRO A 215 -4.85 2.27 18.70
CA PRO A 215 -5.14 3.33 17.73
C PRO A 215 -4.41 4.66 18.00
N ALA A 216 -4.29 5.07 19.27
CA ALA A 216 -3.63 6.31 19.63
C ALA A 216 -2.11 6.29 19.38
N THR A 217 -1.49 5.11 19.27
CA THR A 217 -0.10 4.95 18.83
C THR A 217 0.09 5.43 17.39
N ASP A 218 -0.83 5.07 16.49
CA ASP A 218 -0.80 5.52 15.10
C ASP A 218 -1.07 7.02 14.99
N PHE A 219 -1.99 7.56 15.81
CA PHE A 219 -2.27 8.99 15.78
C PHE A 219 -1.08 9.83 16.25
N TYR A 220 -0.34 9.40 17.27
CA TYR A 220 0.90 10.09 17.63
C TYR A 220 1.88 10.14 16.46
N ALA A 221 2.14 8.99 15.84
CA ALA A 221 3.09 8.87 14.75
C ALA A 221 2.66 9.69 13.51
N LEU A 222 1.35 9.76 13.24
CA LEU A 222 0.79 10.63 12.21
C LEU A 222 0.93 12.11 12.57
N GLY A 223 0.69 12.50 13.82
CA GLY A 223 0.86 13.87 14.31
C GLY A 223 2.31 14.33 14.20
N ALA A 224 3.26 13.45 14.58
CA ALA A 224 4.69 13.68 14.41
C ALA A 224 5.07 13.83 12.92
N THR A 225 4.44 13.04 12.04
CA THR A 225 4.63 13.16 10.59
C THR A 225 4.11 14.49 10.03
N MET A 226 2.93 14.93 10.46
CA MET A 226 2.37 16.23 10.05
C MET A 226 3.19 17.41 10.60
N SER A 227 3.65 17.32 11.85
CA SER A 227 4.56 18.31 12.45
C SER A 227 5.87 18.43 11.67
N ALA A 228 6.44 17.31 11.22
CA ALA A 228 7.64 17.31 10.37
C ALA A 228 7.38 17.96 8.99
N CYS A 229 6.17 17.81 8.42
CA CYS A 229 5.81 18.48 7.17
C CYS A 229 5.69 20.00 7.34
N ILE A 230 5.25 20.47 8.51
CA ILE A 230 5.10 21.90 8.82
C ILE A 230 6.45 22.56 9.16
N THR A 231 7.29 21.85 9.93
CA THR A 231 8.50 22.44 10.52
C THR A 231 9.78 22.13 9.76
N HIS A 232 9.76 21.17 8.84
CA HIS A 232 10.92 20.59 8.17
C HIS A 232 11.99 20.04 9.12
N ARG A 233 11.60 19.73 10.37
CA ARG A 233 12.49 19.20 11.41
C ARG A 233 12.06 17.81 11.82
N GLN A 234 13.04 16.99 12.18
CA GLN A 234 12.74 15.72 12.82
C GLN A 234 12.09 15.98 14.19
N PRO A 235 10.97 15.32 14.51
CA PRO A 235 10.33 15.45 15.81
C PRO A 235 11.25 14.98 16.94
N ILE A 236 11.16 15.62 18.11
CA ILE A 236 11.91 15.21 19.31
C ILE A 236 11.43 13.83 19.77
N ALA A 237 12.38 12.95 20.11
CA ALA A 237 12.10 11.59 20.57
C ALA A 237 11.15 11.57 21.78
N ALA A 238 10.18 10.65 21.76
CA ALA A 238 9.18 10.51 22.82
C ALA A 238 9.81 10.29 24.20
N GLN A 239 10.87 9.48 24.28
CA GLN A 239 11.61 9.23 25.52
C GLN A 239 12.20 10.52 26.12
N SER A 240 12.75 11.41 25.29
CA SER A 240 13.27 12.71 25.74
C SER A 240 12.15 13.63 26.24
N ARG A 241 10.98 13.61 25.57
CA ARG A 241 9.79 14.37 26.01
C ARG A 241 9.28 13.86 27.37
N VAL A 242 9.14 12.55 27.52
CA VAL A 242 8.73 11.91 28.78
C VAL A 242 9.73 12.19 29.90
N ALA A 243 11.04 12.12 29.61
CA ALA A 243 12.08 12.42 30.59
C ALA A 243 11.99 13.87 31.10
N ALA A 244 11.87 14.86 30.20
CA ALA A 244 11.70 16.27 30.58
C ALA A 244 10.45 16.48 31.46
N LEU A 245 9.31 15.91 31.06
CA LEU A 245 8.06 16.01 31.81
C LEU A 245 8.17 15.35 33.20
N SER A 246 8.86 14.22 33.31
CA SER A 246 9.10 13.54 34.60
C SER A 246 9.96 14.37 35.56
N GLN A 247 10.77 15.29 35.03
CA GLN A 247 11.59 16.24 35.79
C GLN A 247 10.85 17.54 36.11
N GLY A 248 9.57 17.65 35.72
CA GLY A 248 8.77 18.86 35.93
C GLY A 248 9.07 19.98 34.93
N GLU A 249 9.83 19.70 33.88
CA GLU A 249 10.12 20.63 32.80
C GLU A 249 8.95 20.68 31.80
N SER A 250 8.90 21.75 30.99
CA SER A 250 7.97 21.83 29.86
C SER A 250 8.34 20.83 28.77
N ASP A 251 7.35 20.34 28.02
CA ASP A 251 7.61 19.48 26.87
C ASP A 251 8.52 20.18 25.84
N PRO A 252 9.71 19.62 25.54
CA PRO A 252 10.68 20.26 24.64
C PRO A 252 10.19 20.35 23.19
N MET A 253 9.18 19.56 22.80
CA MET A 253 8.58 19.65 21.46
C MET A 253 7.76 20.94 21.29
N GLY A 254 7.31 21.53 22.40
CA GLY A 254 6.43 22.70 22.39
C GLY A 254 5.07 22.41 21.76
N SER A 255 4.27 23.47 21.58
CA SER A 255 2.98 23.43 20.90
C SER A 255 3.08 24.19 19.58
N LEU A 256 2.60 23.56 18.51
CA LEU A 256 2.55 24.21 17.19
C LEU A 256 1.53 25.34 17.19
N SER A 257 0.40 25.17 17.88
CA SER A 257 -0.63 26.21 17.99
C SER A 257 -0.18 27.44 18.79
N ALA A 258 0.79 27.29 19.70
CA ALA A 258 1.40 28.40 20.44
C ALA A 258 2.51 29.14 19.65
N SER A 259 2.92 28.62 18.49
CA SER A 259 3.96 29.25 17.68
C SER A 259 3.37 30.42 16.88
N ALA A 260 3.81 31.64 17.17
CA ALA A 260 3.33 32.84 16.49
C ALA A 260 3.74 32.88 15.00
N GLY A 261 2.82 33.27 14.12
CA GLY A 261 3.10 33.53 12.70
C GLY A 261 3.06 32.30 11.79
N THR A 262 2.35 31.24 12.17
CA THR A 262 2.15 30.06 11.30
C THR A 262 1.17 30.37 10.16
N ALA A 263 1.42 29.81 8.99
CA ALA A 263 0.55 29.93 7.81
C ALA A 263 -0.66 28.97 7.85
N TYR A 264 -0.92 28.34 8.99
CA TYR A 264 -1.88 27.24 9.15
C TYR A 264 -2.94 27.61 10.19
N SER A 265 -4.18 27.16 9.97
CA SER A 265 -5.30 27.39 10.88
C SER A 265 -5.08 26.80 12.27
N ALA A 266 -5.69 27.44 13.27
CA ALA A 266 -5.67 26.97 14.65
C ALA A 266 -6.24 25.55 14.78
N GLU A 267 -7.30 25.23 14.05
CA GLU A 267 -7.91 23.89 13.99
C GLU A 267 -6.91 22.79 13.60
N LEU A 268 -6.16 22.97 12.51
CA LEU A 268 -5.16 21.99 12.08
C LEU A 268 -4.06 21.82 13.13
N LEU A 269 -3.55 22.92 13.67
CA LEU A 269 -2.48 22.90 14.66
C LEU A 269 -2.93 22.27 15.97
N GLN A 270 -4.15 22.55 16.43
CA GLN A 270 -4.74 21.92 17.61
C GLN A 270 -4.95 20.43 17.42
N ALA A 271 -5.41 19.99 16.24
CA ALA A 271 -5.53 18.56 15.94
C ALA A 271 -4.17 17.85 16.03
N ILE A 272 -3.13 18.45 15.45
CA ILE A 272 -1.76 17.89 15.50
C ILE A 272 -1.21 17.89 16.94
N ASP A 273 -1.39 18.97 17.70
CA ASP A 273 -0.97 19.06 19.11
C ASP A 273 -1.72 18.04 20.00
N TRP A 274 -2.99 17.75 19.71
CA TRP A 274 -3.76 16.74 20.43
C TRP A 274 -3.29 15.31 20.11
N MET A 275 -2.99 15.04 18.84
CA MET A 275 -2.38 13.78 18.41
C MET A 275 -1.00 13.55 19.03
N LEU A 276 -0.24 14.64 19.26
CA LEU A 276 1.12 14.60 19.82
C LEU A 276 1.19 14.57 21.35
N GLN A 277 0.07 14.45 22.07
CA GLN A 277 0.10 14.33 23.52
C GLN A 277 1.01 13.15 23.95
N PRO A 278 1.98 13.38 24.87
CA PRO A 278 2.89 12.31 25.31
C PRO A 278 2.15 11.12 25.93
N GLU A 279 1.18 11.42 26.78
CA GLU A 279 0.35 10.45 27.47
C GLU A 279 -0.63 9.78 26.50
N TYR A 280 -0.68 8.45 26.49
CA TYR A 280 -1.53 7.66 25.58
C TYR A 280 -3.01 8.00 25.76
N SER A 281 -3.45 8.08 27.01
CA SER A 281 -4.86 8.31 27.36
C SER A 281 -5.34 9.73 27.04
N ARG A 282 -4.43 10.69 26.81
CA ARG A 282 -4.77 12.07 26.46
C ARG A 282 -4.87 12.32 24.95
N ARG A 283 -4.48 11.35 24.13
CA ARG A 283 -4.60 11.39 22.67
C ARG A 283 -6.02 11.02 22.22
N PRO A 284 -6.40 11.36 20.98
CA PRO A 284 -7.60 10.80 20.35
C PRO A 284 -7.56 9.27 20.40
N GLN A 285 -8.71 8.63 20.64
CA GLN A 285 -8.79 7.16 20.69
C GLN A 285 -9.41 6.57 19.42
N ALA A 286 -10.07 7.39 18.61
CA ALA A 286 -10.57 7.04 17.29
C ALA A 286 -10.32 8.16 16.26
N ALA A 287 -10.09 7.75 15.00
CA ALA A 287 -9.87 8.68 13.89
C ALA A 287 -11.06 9.66 13.70
N GLY A 288 -12.28 9.20 13.98
CA GLY A 288 -13.51 10.00 13.91
C GLY A 288 -13.50 11.23 14.83
N GLU A 289 -12.78 11.19 15.95
CA GLU A 289 -12.67 12.34 16.86
C GLU A 289 -11.86 13.47 16.21
N ILE A 290 -10.74 13.12 15.57
CA ILE A 290 -9.87 14.06 14.85
C ILE A 290 -10.59 14.62 13.63
N LEU A 291 -11.27 13.75 12.87
CA LEU A 291 -12.06 14.15 11.70
C LEU A 291 -13.21 15.10 12.06
N SER A 292 -13.79 14.98 13.26
CA SER A 292 -14.85 15.86 13.74
C SER A 292 -14.30 17.23 14.10
N LEU A 293 -13.13 17.28 14.76
CA LEU A 293 -12.42 18.52 15.04
C LEU A 293 -12.15 19.30 13.75
N LEU A 294 -11.59 18.63 12.73
CA LEU A 294 -11.24 19.22 11.41
C LEU A 294 -12.44 19.67 10.54
N LYS A 295 -13.67 19.33 10.93
CA LYS A 295 -14.91 19.74 10.23
C LYS A 295 -15.60 20.92 10.91
N SER A 296 -15.33 21.13 12.20
CA SER A 296 -16.13 22.00 13.06
C SER A 296 -15.97 23.49 12.74
N GLU A 297 -14.82 23.93 12.21
CA GLU A 297 -14.61 25.34 11.81
C GLU A 297 -14.98 25.64 10.35
N SER A 298 -15.09 24.63 9.50
CA SER A 298 -15.57 24.81 8.12
C SER A 298 -17.05 25.23 8.06
N ALA A 299 -17.83 24.92 9.11
CA ALA A 299 -19.24 25.27 9.23
C ALA A 299 -19.48 26.63 9.91
N SER A 300 -18.58 27.08 10.78
CA SER A 300 -18.74 28.34 11.54
C SER A 300 -18.44 29.59 10.70
N ASN A 301 -17.62 29.48 9.64
CA ASN A 301 -17.36 30.58 8.69
C ASN A 301 -18.49 30.81 7.66
N GLY A 302 -19.59 30.06 7.72
CA GLY A 302 -20.71 30.13 6.78
C GLY A 302 -21.98 30.81 7.30
N GLN A 303 -22.00 31.32 8.53
CA GLN A 303 -23.20 31.93 9.14
C GLN A 303 -23.00 33.40 9.53
N GLU A 304 -22.83 34.27 8.54
CA GLU A 304 -23.36 35.64 8.58
C GLU A 304 -23.94 35.99 7.20
N GLY A 305 -25.27 36.06 7.09
CA GLY A 305 -25.93 36.63 5.90
C GLY A 305 -27.19 35.94 5.40
N THR A 306 -28.33 36.27 6.03
CA THR A 306 -29.71 36.35 5.50
C THR A 306 -30.40 35.16 4.78
N SER A 307 -31.61 34.96 5.30
CA SER A 307 -32.75 34.13 4.92
C SER A 307 -33.20 34.12 3.45
N ASN A 308 -33.78 32.96 3.09
CA ASN A 308 -34.69 32.63 1.97
C ASN A 308 -34.11 32.49 0.56
N SER A 309 -33.71 31.26 0.20
CA SER A 309 -34.04 30.61 -1.09
C SER A 309 -33.52 29.15 -1.13
N GLU A 310 -34.24 28.24 -0.48
CA GLU A 310 -33.99 26.80 -0.62
C GLU A 310 -34.57 26.31 -1.95
N GLN A 311 -33.74 26.22 -2.99
CA GLN A 311 -33.76 25.11 -3.98
C GLN A 311 -32.69 25.19 -5.09
N THR A 312 -31.77 26.16 -5.11
CA THR A 312 -30.70 26.24 -6.14
C THR A 312 -29.27 26.03 -5.60
N VAL A 313 -29.09 25.81 -4.29
CA VAL A 313 -27.78 25.79 -3.62
C VAL A 313 -27.06 24.41 -3.69
N SER A 314 -27.78 23.33 -3.99
CA SER A 314 -27.23 21.96 -4.06
C SER A 314 -26.17 21.79 -5.17
N ASP A 315 -26.44 22.31 -6.37
CA ASP A 315 -25.57 22.09 -7.54
C ASP A 315 -24.37 23.03 -7.57
N ALA A 316 -24.53 24.25 -7.04
CA ALA A 316 -23.45 25.22 -6.88
C ALA A 316 -22.43 24.77 -5.83
N ASN A 317 -22.89 24.22 -4.69
CA ASN A 317 -22.00 23.73 -3.64
C ASN A 317 -21.23 22.47 -4.09
N ARG A 318 -21.88 21.56 -4.83
CA ARG A 318 -21.21 20.41 -5.46
C ARG A 318 -20.16 20.83 -6.48
N ASN A 319 -20.43 21.85 -7.30
CA ASN A 319 -19.46 22.34 -8.27
C ASN A 319 -18.29 23.07 -7.61
N ASN A 320 -18.52 23.91 -6.60
CA ASN A 320 -17.43 24.55 -5.85
C ASN A 320 -16.54 23.54 -5.11
N GLN A 321 -17.13 22.52 -4.50
CA GLN A 321 -16.35 21.43 -3.92
C GLN A 321 -15.52 20.71 -4.99
N ARG A 322 -16.09 20.42 -6.17
CA ARG A 322 -15.34 19.81 -7.28
C ARG A 322 -14.15 20.66 -7.73
N TYR A 323 -14.29 21.98 -7.87
CA TYR A 323 -13.17 22.85 -8.25
C TYR A 323 -12.11 22.97 -7.16
N LEU A 324 -12.51 23.00 -5.89
CA LEU A 324 -11.58 22.95 -4.76
C LEU A 324 -10.78 21.64 -4.75
N TRP A 325 -11.47 20.52 -4.95
CA TRP A 325 -10.86 19.20 -5.09
C TRP A 325 -9.88 19.15 -6.26
N ILE A 326 -10.25 19.67 -7.43
CA ILE A 326 -9.35 19.77 -8.59
C ILE A 326 -8.12 20.63 -8.26
N GLY A 327 -8.30 21.75 -7.54
CA GLY A 327 -7.20 22.61 -7.12
C GLY A 327 -6.22 21.90 -6.18
N ILE A 328 -6.71 21.21 -5.16
CA ILE A 328 -5.90 20.42 -4.21
C ILE A 328 -5.10 19.35 -4.97
N MET A 329 -5.77 18.58 -5.83
CA MET A 329 -5.10 17.52 -6.59
C MET A 329 -4.06 18.08 -7.55
N THR A 330 -4.32 19.25 -8.17
CA THR A 330 -3.35 19.90 -9.04
C THR A 330 -2.11 20.35 -8.26
N GLY A 331 -2.29 20.90 -7.05
CA GLY A 331 -1.19 21.26 -6.15
C GLY A 331 -0.33 20.05 -5.79
N ILE A 332 -0.95 18.95 -5.35
CA ILE A 332 -0.23 17.73 -4.97
C ILE A 332 0.47 17.09 -6.18
N VAL A 333 -0.17 17.05 -7.34
CA VAL A 333 0.48 16.57 -8.57
C VAL A 333 1.69 17.43 -8.90
N ALA A 334 1.62 18.76 -8.71
CA ALA A 334 2.78 19.63 -8.85
C ALA A 334 3.89 19.25 -7.86
N LEU A 335 3.57 19.01 -6.58
CA LEU A 335 4.54 18.53 -5.58
C LEU A 335 5.21 17.21 -6.00
N VAL A 336 4.42 16.25 -6.51
CA VAL A 336 4.92 14.96 -6.98
C VAL A 336 5.83 15.13 -8.20
N THR A 337 5.45 15.96 -9.17
CA THR A 337 6.31 16.25 -10.34
C THR A 337 7.62 16.92 -9.95
N PHE A 338 7.57 17.85 -8.99
CA PHE A 338 8.75 18.51 -8.43
C PHE A 338 9.66 17.52 -7.72
N GLY A 339 9.11 16.66 -6.85
CA GLY A 339 9.86 15.61 -6.17
C GLY A 339 10.52 14.61 -7.14
N LEU A 340 9.81 14.22 -8.20
CA LEU A 340 10.36 13.35 -9.26
C LEU A 340 11.44 14.04 -10.10
N TRP A 341 11.38 15.36 -10.27
CA TRP A 341 12.41 16.13 -10.99
C TRP A 341 13.72 16.20 -10.20
N PHE A 342 13.65 16.38 -8.88
CA PHE A 342 14.82 16.32 -8.00
C PHE A 342 15.43 14.92 -7.92
N ASP A 343 14.62 13.86 -8.05
CA ASP A 343 15.09 12.46 -8.06
C ASP A 343 15.90 12.08 -9.32
N LYS A 344 15.75 12.86 -10.42
CA LYS A 344 16.47 12.62 -11.69
C LYS A 344 17.80 13.36 -11.81
N LYS A 345 18.17 14.21 -10.86
CA LYS A 345 19.51 14.79 -10.84
C LYS A 345 20.45 13.75 -10.23
N PRO A 346 21.44 13.22 -10.98
CA PRO A 346 22.49 12.43 -10.35
C PRO A 346 23.12 13.31 -9.27
N ALA A 347 23.25 12.78 -8.06
CA ALA A 347 24.03 13.42 -7.01
C ALA A 347 25.40 13.74 -7.60
N GLU A 348 25.73 15.03 -7.75
CA GLU A 348 27.10 15.43 -7.95
C GLU A 348 27.90 14.82 -6.81
N THR A 349 28.93 14.05 -7.17
CA THR A 349 29.90 13.51 -6.24
C THR A 349 30.57 14.68 -5.52
N VAL A 350 30.06 15.00 -4.33
CA VAL A 350 30.78 15.85 -3.38
C VAL A 350 31.84 14.97 -2.74
N ASP A 351 33.07 15.14 -3.23
CA ASP A 351 34.28 14.60 -2.62
C ASP A 351 34.32 14.90 -1.11
N GLY A 352 34.69 13.88 -0.35
CA GLY A 352 34.55 13.85 1.09
C GLY A 352 35.33 14.92 1.85
N LYS A 353 34.70 15.44 2.91
CA LYS A 353 35.39 15.83 4.14
C LYS A 353 34.66 15.23 5.33
N GLN A 354 35.30 14.23 5.94
CA GLN A 354 35.05 13.80 7.30
C GLN A 354 35.32 14.96 8.26
N SER A 355 34.36 15.31 9.12
CA SER A 355 34.63 16.04 10.35
C SER A 355 34.83 15.02 11.47
N THR A 356 36.08 14.65 11.72
CA THR A 356 36.51 14.03 12.98
C THR A 356 37.19 15.12 13.82
N VAL A 357 36.67 15.36 15.02
CA VAL A 357 37.32 16.25 16.00
C VAL A 357 38.34 15.43 16.79
N ALA A 358 39.60 15.78 16.53
CA ALA A 358 40.78 15.80 17.41
C ALA A 358 41.11 14.56 18.27
N THR A 359 42.17 13.86 17.87
CA THR A 359 43.38 13.72 18.69
C THR A 359 44.58 13.39 17.79
N GLN A 360 45.65 14.17 17.92
CA GLN A 360 46.99 13.98 17.35
C GLN A 360 48.00 14.00 18.51
N PRO A 361 49.30 13.67 18.34
CA PRO A 361 49.99 13.01 17.21
C PRO A 361 50.92 11.86 17.71
N LEU A 362 51.60 11.05 16.88
CA LEU A 362 52.91 11.35 16.28
C LEU A 362 53.46 10.15 15.48
N PHE A 363 54.32 10.51 14.52
CA PHE A 363 55.34 9.74 13.78
C PHE A 363 55.07 9.23 12.35
N GLN A 364 55.96 9.73 11.49
CA GLN A 364 56.09 9.61 10.04
C GLN A 364 56.78 8.30 9.60
N ARG A 365 56.38 7.75 8.45
CA ARG A 365 57.25 7.56 7.26
C ARG A 365 56.50 6.91 6.09
N ASN A 366 56.58 7.56 4.93
CA ASN A 366 56.35 7.01 3.57
C ASN A 366 57.69 6.44 3.02
N PRO A 367 57.79 5.87 1.80
CA PRO A 367 56.79 5.34 0.85
C PRO A 367 57.21 3.99 0.17
N GLY A 368 56.37 3.39 -0.69
CA GLY A 368 56.87 2.52 -1.76
C GLY A 368 55.88 1.59 -2.47
N LYS A 369 55.87 1.70 -3.82
CA LYS A 369 55.46 0.73 -4.87
C LYS A 369 54.05 0.77 -5.51
N THR A 370 54.04 1.59 -6.55
CA THR A 370 53.49 1.51 -7.92
C THR A 370 53.16 0.15 -8.61
N ILE A 371 52.03 0.18 -9.36
CA ILE A 371 51.68 -0.42 -10.70
C ILE A 371 51.49 -1.97 -10.72
N VAL A 372 50.47 -2.61 -11.33
CA VAL A 372 50.10 -2.69 -12.77
C VAL A 372 48.72 -3.38 -12.94
N THR A 373 47.89 -2.87 -13.85
CA THR A 373 46.81 -3.59 -14.58
C THR A 373 47.36 -4.03 -15.95
N PRO A 374 46.85 -5.10 -16.58
CA PRO A 374 46.14 -4.82 -17.84
C PRO A 374 44.92 -5.69 -18.16
N GLU A 375 44.19 -5.11 -19.11
CA GLU A 375 42.99 -5.40 -19.88
C GLU A 375 43.19 -6.43 -21.01
N ILE A 376 42.16 -7.19 -21.42
CA ILE A 376 42.03 -7.82 -22.76
C ILE A 376 40.55 -7.82 -23.25
N LYS A 377 40.39 -7.43 -24.52
CA LYS A 377 39.22 -7.27 -25.44
C LYS A 377 38.70 -8.59 -26.07
N GLU A 378 37.38 -8.78 -26.26
CA GLU A 378 36.55 -8.61 -27.50
C GLU A 378 36.53 -9.81 -28.48
N ASN A 379 35.33 -10.36 -28.79
CA ASN A 379 34.79 -10.48 -30.18
C ASN A 379 33.44 -11.23 -30.31
N GLN A 380 32.65 -10.75 -31.29
CA GLN A 380 31.39 -11.26 -31.89
C GLN A 380 31.73 -12.01 -33.22
N PRO A 381 30.81 -12.71 -33.97
CA PRO A 381 29.75 -12.05 -34.79
C PRO A 381 28.48 -12.85 -35.26
N ALA A 382 27.46 -12.06 -35.66
CA ALA A 382 26.52 -12.11 -36.84
C ALA A 382 25.58 -13.31 -37.25
N ALA A 383 24.25 -13.02 -37.25
CA ALA A 383 23.17 -13.03 -38.29
C ALA A 383 23.15 -14.03 -39.51
N PRO A 384 21.99 -14.36 -40.17
CA PRO A 384 21.12 -13.42 -40.92
C PRO A 384 19.58 -13.72 -41.01
N ALA A 385 18.88 -12.92 -41.83
CA ALA A 385 17.43 -12.62 -41.93
C ALA A 385 16.66 -13.25 -43.11
N ILE A 386 15.30 -13.20 -43.11
CA ILE A 386 14.34 -13.29 -44.26
C ILE A 386 13.01 -12.56 -43.84
N VAL A 387 12.57 -11.41 -44.39
CA VAL A 387 11.83 -11.03 -45.64
C VAL A 387 10.28 -11.25 -45.67
N ALA A 388 9.57 -10.10 -45.54
CA ALA A 388 8.48 -9.49 -46.35
C ALA A 388 7.05 -10.08 -46.59
N GLN A 389 6.14 -9.08 -46.80
CA GLN A 389 4.84 -9.04 -47.53
C GLN A 389 3.55 -9.36 -46.74
N SER A 390 2.36 -8.83 -47.06
CA SER A 390 1.80 -7.50 -47.43
C SER A 390 0.27 -7.66 -47.49
N ASN A 391 -0.48 -6.68 -46.97
CA ASN A 391 -1.92 -6.28 -47.09
C ASN A 391 -2.75 -6.71 -48.35
N PRO A 392 -4.08 -6.39 -48.50
CA PRO A 392 -5.19 -6.00 -47.57
C PRO A 392 -6.60 -6.57 -48.00
N GLU A 393 -7.68 -5.90 -47.52
CA GLU A 393 -9.09 -5.84 -48.01
C GLU A 393 -10.09 -6.91 -47.52
N SER A 394 -11.41 -6.68 -47.48
CA SER A 394 -12.33 -5.60 -47.07
C SER A 394 -13.73 -6.25 -47.13
N ASP A 395 -14.74 -5.73 -46.41
CA ASP A 395 -16.11 -5.49 -46.93
C ASP A 395 -17.25 -5.60 -45.89
N SER A 396 -17.81 -4.40 -45.65
CA SER A 396 -19.22 -4.05 -45.80
C SER A 396 -20.27 -4.43 -44.74
N VAL A 397 -20.92 -3.35 -44.30
CA VAL A 397 -22.07 -3.14 -43.44
C VAL A 397 -23.39 -3.35 -44.20
N LYS A 398 -24.47 -3.79 -43.52
CA LYS A 398 -25.86 -3.50 -43.93
C LYS A 398 -26.77 -3.17 -42.74
N VAL A 399 -27.67 -2.21 -42.99
CA VAL A 399 -28.55 -1.45 -42.09
C VAL A 399 -30.02 -1.95 -42.14
N ALA A 400 -30.77 -1.59 -41.09
CA ALA A 400 -32.17 -1.84 -40.67
C ALA A 400 -33.31 -1.70 -41.72
N GLU A 401 -34.55 -2.19 -41.51
CA GLU A 401 -35.70 -1.69 -40.67
C GLU A 401 -36.98 -2.58 -40.91
N PRO A 402 -38.23 -2.33 -40.42
CA PRO A 402 -38.76 -1.89 -39.10
C PRO A 402 -40.08 -2.61 -38.58
N VAL A 403 -40.36 -2.42 -37.26
CA VAL A 403 -41.64 -2.23 -36.49
C VAL A 403 -42.86 -3.20 -36.55
N LYS A 404 -43.32 -3.64 -35.35
CA LYS A 404 -44.76 -3.62 -34.91
C LYS A 404 -44.95 -3.79 -33.38
N LEU A 405 -45.84 -2.98 -32.78
CA LEU A 405 -46.39 -3.09 -31.41
C LEU A 405 -47.70 -3.93 -31.41
N PRO A 406 -48.15 -4.58 -30.31
CA PRO A 406 -48.97 -3.86 -29.32
C PRO A 406 -48.99 -4.37 -27.84
N GLU A 407 -49.50 -3.46 -26.98
CA GLU A 407 -50.35 -3.59 -25.77
C GLU A 407 -49.89 -4.13 -24.39
N LEU A 408 -50.43 -3.44 -23.37
CA LEU A 408 -50.06 -3.36 -21.94
C LEU A 408 -50.58 -4.52 -21.08
N ALA A 409 -49.79 -4.91 -20.08
CA ALA A 409 -50.26 -5.47 -18.82
C ALA A 409 -49.38 -5.00 -17.65
N ASP A 410 -50.04 -4.80 -16.53
CA ASP A 410 -49.68 -4.05 -15.32
C ASP A 410 -48.81 -4.90 -14.36
N GLU A 411 -47.56 -4.51 -14.11
CA GLU A 411 -46.78 -5.01 -12.96
C GLU A 411 -45.93 -3.88 -12.37
N THR A 412 -46.25 -3.55 -11.13
CA THR A 412 -45.58 -2.57 -10.28
C THR A 412 -44.10 -2.92 -10.08
N THR A 413 -43.24 -2.33 -10.92
CA THR A 413 -41.78 -2.32 -10.74
C THR A 413 -41.35 -0.87 -10.60
N PRO A 414 -40.45 -0.50 -9.67
CA PRO A 414 -39.91 0.85 -9.63
C PRO A 414 -39.30 1.17 -10.99
N LEU A 415 -39.71 2.30 -11.59
CA LEU A 415 -39.16 2.78 -12.85
C LEU A 415 -37.63 2.86 -12.74
N LYS A 416 -36.92 1.92 -13.37
CA LYS A 416 -35.46 1.97 -13.54
C LYS A 416 -35.14 3.26 -14.29
N THR A 417 -34.18 4.03 -13.80
CA THR A 417 -33.75 5.23 -14.52
C THR A 417 -32.91 4.79 -15.73
N ASN A 418 -32.94 5.52 -16.85
CA ASN A 418 -32.07 5.27 -18.02
C ASN A 418 -30.57 5.15 -17.66
N THR A 419 -30.18 5.72 -16.52
CA THR A 419 -28.83 5.67 -15.97
C THR A 419 -28.47 4.28 -15.44
N ASP A 420 -29.41 3.56 -14.82
CA ASP A 420 -29.17 2.26 -14.21
C ASP A 420 -28.97 1.17 -15.27
N GLU A 421 -29.73 1.23 -16.36
CA GLU A 421 -29.56 0.31 -17.51
C GLU A 421 -28.22 0.54 -18.22
N ALA A 422 -27.80 1.79 -18.40
CA ALA A 422 -26.51 2.11 -18.99
C ALA A 422 -25.33 1.61 -18.12
N LEU A 423 -25.46 1.70 -16.80
CA LEU A 423 -24.46 1.17 -15.85
C LEU A 423 -24.42 -0.35 -15.86
N ILE A 424 -25.58 -1.03 -15.86
CA ILE A 424 -25.68 -2.49 -15.99
C ILE A 424 -24.97 -2.94 -17.27
N GLN A 425 -25.26 -2.31 -18.41
CA GLN A 425 -24.66 -2.68 -19.68
C GLN A 425 -23.13 -2.44 -19.69
N LYS A 426 -22.66 -1.35 -19.09
CA LYS A 426 -21.23 -1.06 -18.93
C LYS A 426 -20.52 -2.17 -18.14
N HIS A 427 -21.13 -2.63 -17.06
CA HIS A 427 -20.55 -3.70 -16.23
C HIS A 427 -20.60 -5.07 -16.92
N LEU A 428 -21.65 -5.39 -17.68
CA LEU A 428 -21.72 -6.62 -18.48
C LEU A 428 -20.61 -6.66 -19.55
N VAL A 429 -20.37 -5.56 -20.26
CA VAL A 429 -19.28 -5.46 -21.24
C VAL A 429 -17.92 -5.61 -20.56
N ALA A 430 -17.71 -5.00 -19.39
CA ALA A 430 -16.49 -5.15 -18.62
C ALA A 430 -16.28 -6.59 -18.12
N ALA A 431 -17.36 -7.27 -17.71
CA ALA A 431 -17.33 -8.67 -17.30
C ALA A 431 -16.88 -9.59 -18.44
N GLU A 432 -17.46 -9.42 -19.63
CA GLU A 432 -17.11 -10.23 -20.80
C GLU A 432 -15.67 -9.95 -21.27
N LYS A 433 -15.21 -8.70 -21.17
CA LYS A 433 -13.80 -8.35 -21.46
C LYS A 433 -12.85 -9.03 -20.49
N ALA A 434 -13.14 -8.99 -19.19
CA ALA A 434 -12.35 -9.66 -18.16
C ALA A 434 -12.36 -11.19 -18.36
N TYR A 435 -13.53 -11.77 -18.68
CA TYR A 435 -13.66 -13.20 -18.95
C TYR A 435 -12.78 -13.65 -20.12
N LYS A 436 -12.81 -12.91 -21.24
CA LYS A 436 -11.96 -13.18 -22.42
C LYS A 436 -10.48 -13.03 -22.14
N ALA A 437 -10.10 -12.14 -21.21
CA ALA A 437 -8.73 -11.99 -20.75
C ALA A 437 -8.27 -13.11 -19.78
N GLY A 438 -9.15 -14.06 -19.42
CA GLY A 438 -8.86 -15.11 -18.46
C GLY A 438 -8.98 -14.67 -17.00
N HIS A 439 -9.50 -13.46 -16.75
CA HIS A 439 -9.65 -12.90 -15.42
C HIS A 439 -10.99 -13.33 -14.80
N PHE A 440 -11.11 -14.60 -14.38
CA PHE A 440 -12.39 -15.14 -13.91
C PHE A 440 -12.76 -14.68 -12.49
N THR A 441 -11.98 -15.10 -11.48
CA THR A 441 -12.07 -14.63 -10.08
C THR A 441 -10.77 -13.94 -9.62
N THR A 442 -9.77 -13.89 -10.50
CA THR A 442 -8.46 -13.27 -10.30
C THR A 442 -8.10 -12.44 -11.53
N PRO A 443 -7.44 -11.28 -11.43
CA PRO A 443 -6.99 -10.60 -10.21
C PRO A 443 -8.15 -10.11 -9.33
N SER A 444 -7.90 -9.71 -8.09
CA SER A 444 -8.96 -9.31 -7.13
C SER A 444 -9.81 -8.14 -7.65
N ARG A 445 -9.21 -7.22 -8.40
CA ARG A 445 -9.87 -6.14 -9.14
C ARG A 445 -10.00 -6.46 -10.62
N GLY A 446 -11.12 -6.07 -11.23
CA GLY A 446 -11.29 -6.17 -12.68
C GLY A 446 -11.46 -7.60 -13.21
N ASN A 447 -11.93 -8.53 -12.37
CA ASN A 447 -12.32 -9.87 -12.81
C ASN A 447 -13.81 -9.94 -13.19
N ALA A 448 -14.15 -10.95 -13.99
CA ALA A 448 -15.48 -11.17 -14.52
C ALA A 448 -16.51 -11.40 -13.41
N TYR A 449 -16.16 -12.19 -12.39
CA TYR A 449 -17.02 -12.49 -11.24
C TYR A 449 -17.53 -11.20 -10.56
N LYS A 450 -16.63 -10.26 -10.26
CA LYS A 450 -16.97 -8.99 -9.60
C LYS A 450 -17.89 -8.13 -10.45
N TYR A 451 -17.65 -8.04 -11.75
CA TYR A 451 -18.53 -7.29 -12.63
C TYR A 451 -19.94 -7.90 -12.71
N TYR A 452 -20.06 -9.23 -12.77
CA TYR A 452 -21.36 -9.89 -12.69
C TYR A 452 -22.04 -9.71 -11.33
N GLN A 453 -21.30 -9.70 -10.21
CA GLN A 453 -21.88 -9.40 -8.89
C GLN A 453 -22.43 -7.97 -8.80
N ILE A 454 -21.75 -6.98 -9.38
CA ILE A 454 -22.25 -5.59 -9.42
C ILE A 454 -23.58 -5.55 -10.19
N VAL A 455 -23.66 -6.22 -11.35
CA VAL A 455 -24.90 -6.32 -12.12
C VAL A 455 -26.00 -6.99 -11.31
N LEU A 456 -25.72 -8.09 -10.61
CA LEU A 456 -26.72 -8.78 -9.78
C LEU A 456 -27.11 -8.01 -8.51
N THR A 457 -26.28 -7.07 -8.05
CA THR A 457 -26.64 -6.16 -6.96
C THR A 457 -27.64 -5.11 -7.43
N MET A 458 -27.52 -4.65 -8.68
CA MET A 458 -28.44 -3.69 -9.31
C MET A 458 -29.71 -4.37 -9.83
N GLU A 459 -29.57 -5.57 -10.40
CA GLU A 459 -30.64 -6.37 -10.98
C GLU A 459 -30.46 -7.86 -10.61
N PRO A 460 -31.00 -8.31 -9.48
CA PRO A 460 -30.81 -9.67 -8.99
C PRO A 460 -31.29 -10.76 -9.96
N SER A 461 -32.27 -10.46 -10.80
CA SER A 461 -32.85 -11.35 -11.83
C SER A 461 -32.13 -11.32 -13.17
N ASN A 462 -31.04 -10.55 -13.32
CA ASN A 462 -30.35 -10.39 -14.60
C ASN A 462 -29.81 -11.74 -15.13
N ALA A 463 -30.40 -12.21 -16.23
CA ALA A 463 -30.09 -13.52 -16.80
C ALA A 463 -28.67 -13.61 -17.36
N GLU A 464 -28.15 -12.52 -17.94
CA GLU A 464 -26.82 -12.49 -18.54
C GLU A 464 -25.72 -12.60 -17.47
N ALA A 465 -25.87 -11.90 -16.35
CA ALA A 465 -24.93 -11.99 -15.25
C ALA A 465 -24.93 -13.37 -14.58
N ARG A 466 -26.11 -13.98 -14.37
CA ARG A 466 -26.21 -15.37 -13.86
C ARG A 466 -25.57 -16.38 -14.82
N ALA A 467 -25.83 -16.25 -16.12
CA ALA A 467 -25.17 -17.08 -17.12
C ALA A 467 -23.64 -16.87 -17.15
N GLY A 468 -23.18 -15.64 -16.91
CA GLY A 468 -21.77 -15.28 -16.75
C GLY A 468 -21.09 -15.99 -15.59
N LEU A 469 -21.74 -16.04 -14.41
CA LEU A 469 -21.25 -16.81 -13.26
C LEU A 469 -21.15 -18.30 -13.58
N GLN A 470 -22.16 -18.87 -14.26
CA GLN A 470 -22.12 -20.27 -14.70
C GLN A 470 -20.95 -20.55 -15.66
N LYS A 471 -20.70 -19.65 -16.62
CA LYS A 471 -19.54 -19.75 -17.54
C LYS A 471 -18.20 -19.76 -16.81
N ILE A 472 -18.08 -19.04 -15.69
CA ILE A 472 -16.86 -19.02 -14.86
C ILE A 472 -16.67 -20.39 -14.18
N VAL A 473 -17.73 -20.94 -13.59
CA VAL A 473 -17.69 -22.27 -12.96
C VAL A 473 -17.33 -23.34 -13.98
N ASP A 474 -17.97 -23.33 -15.14
CA ASP A 474 -17.70 -24.28 -16.22
C ASP A 474 -16.22 -24.23 -16.66
N ARG A 475 -15.61 -23.04 -16.63
CA ARG A 475 -14.20 -22.87 -16.97
C ARG A 475 -13.28 -23.46 -15.90
N TYR A 476 -13.60 -23.29 -14.62
CA TYR A 476 -12.85 -23.95 -13.54
C TYR A 476 -13.00 -25.46 -13.56
N VAL A 477 -14.19 -25.98 -13.88
CA VAL A 477 -14.40 -27.43 -14.07
C VAL A 477 -13.48 -27.97 -15.16
N GLN A 478 -13.34 -27.27 -16.29
CA GLN A 478 -12.38 -27.66 -17.34
C GLN A 478 -10.92 -27.68 -16.84
N PHE A 479 -10.53 -26.73 -15.99
CA PHE A 479 -9.20 -26.72 -15.39
C PHE A 479 -8.99 -27.86 -14.39
N ILE A 480 -10.02 -28.22 -13.62
CA ILE A 480 -10.00 -29.37 -12.72
C ILE A 480 -9.80 -30.66 -13.51
N GLU A 481 -10.58 -30.89 -14.57
CA GLU A 481 -10.46 -32.09 -15.39
C GLU A 481 -9.07 -32.20 -16.03
N LYS A 482 -8.52 -31.08 -16.52
CA LYS A 482 -7.13 -31.05 -17.00
C LYS A 482 -6.14 -31.40 -15.88
N ALA A 483 -6.28 -30.80 -14.69
CA ALA A 483 -5.40 -31.08 -13.56
C ALA A 483 -5.50 -32.53 -13.05
N LYS A 484 -6.69 -33.17 -13.15
CA LYS A 484 -6.88 -34.61 -12.91
C LYS A 484 -6.04 -35.45 -13.86
N THR A 485 -6.10 -35.18 -15.17
CA THR A 485 -5.29 -35.91 -16.16
C THR A 485 -3.79 -35.75 -15.94
N GLU A 486 -3.36 -34.63 -15.35
CA GLU A 486 -1.96 -34.32 -15.06
C GLU A 486 -1.52 -34.77 -13.65
N GLY A 487 -2.41 -35.34 -12.83
CA GLY A 487 -2.11 -35.78 -11.46
C GLY A 487 -1.79 -34.65 -10.47
N LYS A 488 -2.20 -33.40 -10.75
CA LYS A 488 -1.86 -32.21 -9.94
C LYS A 488 -2.90 -31.93 -8.85
N LEU A 489 -2.86 -32.69 -7.76
CA LEU A 489 -3.86 -32.61 -6.68
C LEU A 489 -4.03 -31.22 -6.06
N ASN A 490 -2.94 -30.48 -5.85
CA ASN A 490 -2.99 -29.11 -5.30
C ASN A 490 -3.74 -28.14 -6.23
N MET A 491 -3.58 -28.29 -7.55
CA MET A 491 -4.27 -27.46 -8.53
C MET A 491 -5.76 -27.78 -8.59
N ILE A 492 -6.13 -29.06 -8.45
CA ILE A 492 -7.53 -29.48 -8.37
C ILE A 492 -8.23 -28.79 -7.19
N ARG A 493 -7.62 -28.82 -5.99
CA ARG A 493 -8.17 -28.16 -4.80
C ARG A 493 -8.29 -26.64 -4.97
N LEU A 494 -7.26 -26.00 -5.52
CA LEU A 494 -7.27 -24.55 -5.77
C LEU A 494 -8.38 -24.14 -6.75
N TYR A 495 -8.54 -24.87 -7.85
CA TYR A 495 -9.58 -24.58 -8.84
C TYR A 495 -10.98 -24.86 -8.31
N LEU A 496 -11.15 -25.92 -7.51
CA LEU A 496 -12.42 -26.22 -6.84
C LEU A 496 -12.80 -25.09 -5.88
N GLN A 497 -11.89 -24.66 -5.01
CA GLN A 497 -12.13 -23.56 -4.08
C GLN A 497 -12.53 -22.27 -4.82
N ARG A 498 -11.89 -21.97 -5.97
CA ARG A 498 -12.22 -20.80 -6.80
C ARG A 498 -13.56 -20.92 -7.52
N ALA A 499 -13.98 -22.13 -7.90
CA ALA A 499 -15.30 -22.34 -8.49
C ALA A 499 -16.40 -22.21 -7.43
N GLU A 500 -16.14 -22.69 -6.21
CA GLU A 500 -17.07 -22.64 -5.08
C GLU A 500 -17.31 -21.24 -4.56
N SER A 501 -16.30 -20.35 -4.63
CA SER A 501 -16.52 -18.94 -4.31
C SER A 501 -17.45 -18.24 -5.32
N VAL A 502 -17.66 -18.82 -6.50
CA VAL A 502 -18.55 -18.28 -7.53
C VAL A 502 -19.97 -18.81 -7.39
N LEU A 503 -20.17 -20.13 -7.45
CA LEU A 503 -21.47 -20.79 -7.21
C LEU A 503 -21.25 -22.04 -6.35
N PRO A 504 -21.37 -21.94 -5.01
CA PRO A 504 -21.06 -23.04 -4.10
C PRO A 504 -22.02 -24.24 -4.25
N ASP A 505 -23.25 -24.00 -4.71
CA ASP A 505 -24.30 -25.01 -4.82
C ASP A 505 -24.38 -25.65 -6.22
N ASP A 506 -23.42 -25.37 -7.11
CA ASP A 506 -23.42 -25.94 -8.47
C ASP A 506 -23.31 -27.49 -8.43
N PRO A 507 -24.23 -28.23 -9.08
CA PRO A 507 -24.24 -29.69 -9.07
C PRO A 507 -22.93 -30.33 -9.56
N LYS A 508 -22.21 -29.69 -10.49
CA LYS A 508 -20.93 -30.20 -11.01
C LYS A 508 -19.85 -30.17 -9.93
N LEU A 509 -19.83 -29.13 -9.09
CA LEU A 509 -18.88 -29.00 -8.00
C LEU A 509 -19.18 -30.00 -6.88
N GLN A 510 -20.46 -30.26 -6.58
CA GLN A 510 -20.86 -31.29 -5.62
C GLN A 510 -20.35 -32.68 -6.00
N ASN A 511 -20.39 -33.04 -7.29
CA ASN A 511 -19.85 -34.31 -7.77
C ASN A 511 -18.33 -34.38 -7.62
N ILE A 512 -17.61 -33.31 -7.99
CA ILE A 512 -16.15 -33.23 -7.83
C ILE A 512 -15.73 -33.37 -6.35
N ARG A 513 -16.47 -32.78 -5.41
CA ARG A 513 -16.22 -32.97 -3.96
C ARG A 513 -16.30 -34.43 -3.54
N LYS A 514 -17.34 -35.13 -3.97
CA LYS A 514 -17.57 -36.54 -3.62
C LYS A 514 -16.46 -37.43 -4.16
N GLU A 515 -15.99 -37.17 -5.38
CA GLU A 515 -14.85 -37.89 -5.97
C GLU A 515 -13.55 -37.66 -5.19
N LEU A 516 -13.27 -36.41 -4.79
CA LEU A 516 -12.07 -36.07 -4.01
C LEU A 516 -12.10 -36.59 -2.58
N ALA A 517 -13.28 -36.78 -1.99
CA ALA A 517 -13.45 -37.37 -0.66
C ALA A 517 -13.33 -38.91 -0.66
N ALA A 518 -13.42 -39.55 -1.82
CA ALA A 518 -13.31 -41.00 -1.99
C ALA A 518 -11.89 -41.47 -2.38
N GLN A 519 -10.96 -40.53 -2.61
CA GLN A 519 -9.53 -40.76 -2.88
C GLN A 519 -8.72 -40.45 -1.63
#